data_AF-A0A7C2K706-F1
#
_entry.id   AF-A0A7C2K706-F1
#
_cell.length_a   1.000
_cell.length_b   1.000
_cell.length_c   1.000
_cell.angle_alpha   90.00
_cell.angle_beta   90.00
_cell.angle_gamma   90.00
#
_symmetry.space_group_name_H-M   'P 1'
#
loop_
_entity.id
_entity.type
_entity.pdbx_description
1 polymer ?
#
loop_
_entity_poly.entity_id
_entity_poly.type
_entity_poly.pdbx_seq_one_letter_code
_entity_poly.pdbx_strand_id
1 'polypeptide(L)' 'MLYLGVQVEVETEEAGEEVASLPFFSLTRRKDNIILGVIEIKDLTEWRSIESSIESIPGVVSVTILSSVSGE' A
#
# COMPACT_ATOMS: atom_id res chain seq x y z
N MET A 1 13.70 -11.42 1.02
CA MET A 1 12.39 -10.75 0.95
C MET A 1 12.59 -9.26 1.18
N LEU A 2 11.71 -8.40 0.68
CA LEU A 2 11.72 -6.96 0.92
C LEU A 2 10.41 -6.54 1.58
N TYR A 3 10.50 -5.73 2.62
CA TYR A 3 9.37 -5.08 3.27
C TYR A 3 9.36 -3.61 2.88
N LEU A 4 8.25 -3.16 2.29
CA LEU A 4 8.06 -1.78 1.88
C LEU A 4 7.10 -1.10 2.85
N GLY A 5 7.55 -0.04 3.50
CA GLY A 5 6.67 0.90 4.16
C GLY A 5 6.05 1.80 3.11
N VAL A 6 4.73 1.79 2.98
CA VAL A 6 3.99 2.51 1.94
C VAL A 6 2.99 3.49 2.54
N GLN A 7 2.78 4.58 1.82
CA GLN A 7 1.72 5.54 2.04
C GLN A 7 0.78 5.51 0.84
N VAL A 8 -0.52 5.36 1.08
CA VAL A 8 -1.56 5.46 0.06
C VAL A 8 -2.45 6.64 0.41
N GLU A 9 -2.58 7.58 -0.53
CA GLU A 9 -3.51 8.70 -0.43
C GLU A 9 -4.83 8.32 -1.11
N VAL A 10 -5.95 8.59 -0.44
CA VAL A 10 -7.30 8.26 -0.90
C VAL A 10 -8.25 9.46 -0.80
N GLU A 11 -9.20 9.55 -1.72
CA GLU A 11 -10.21 10.61 -1.76
C GLU A 11 -11.37 10.35 -0.79
N THR A 12 -11.70 9.07 -0.54
CA THR A 12 -12.89 8.69 0.22
C THR A 12 -12.57 7.67 1.32
N GLU A 13 -13.50 7.56 2.28
CA GLU A 13 -13.42 6.57 3.35
C GLU A 13 -13.53 5.14 2.85
N GLU A 14 -14.38 4.91 1.85
CA GLU A 14 -14.63 3.62 1.22
C GLU A 14 -13.38 3.11 0.48
N ALA A 15 -12.72 3.96 -0.31
CA ALA A 15 -11.47 3.62 -0.97
C ALA A 15 -10.39 3.26 0.06
N GLY A 16 -10.39 3.97 1.20
CA GLY A 16 -9.49 3.67 2.29
C GLY A 16 -9.72 2.30 2.92
N GLU A 17 -10.98 1.93 3.16
CA GLU A 17 -11.33 0.59 3.66
C GLU A 17 -10.96 -0.51 2.67
N GLU A 18 -11.19 -0.27 1.37
CA GLU A 18 -10.82 -1.21 0.31
C GLU A 18 -9.30 -1.45 0.27
N VAL A 19 -8.49 -0.38 0.27
CA VAL A 19 -7.02 -0.48 0.34
C VAL A 19 -6.57 -1.23 1.60
N ALA A 20 -7.15 -0.92 2.76
CA ALA A 20 -6.78 -1.56 4.03
C ALA A 20 -7.18 -3.05 4.09
N SER A 21 -8.13 -3.49 3.26
CA SER A 21 -8.58 -4.88 3.17
C SER A 21 -7.72 -5.76 2.25
N LEU A 22 -6.77 -5.17 1.51
CA LEU A 22 -5.92 -5.89 0.56
C LEU A 22 -5.05 -6.95 1.28
N PRO A 23 -4.95 -8.18 0.74
CA PRO A 23 -4.33 -9.29 1.44
C PRO A 23 -2.81 -9.16 1.64
N PHE A 24 -2.15 -8.30 0.86
CA PHE A 24 -0.70 -8.02 0.95
C PHE A 24 -0.36 -6.85 1.88
N PHE A 25 -1.35 -6.28 2.57
CA PHE A 25 -1.21 -5.08 3.38
C PHE A 25 -1.38 -5.44 4.87
N SER A 26 -0.28 -5.52 5.63
CA SER A 26 -0.31 -6.18 6.97
C SER A 26 -0.49 -5.26 8.18
N LEU A 27 0.16 -4.10 8.18
CA LEU A 27 0.12 -3.15 9.30
C LEU A 27 -0.54 -1.89 8.81
N THR A 28 -1.74 -1.55 9.29
CA THR A 28 -2.48 -0.38 8.80
C THR A 28 -2.63 0.68 9.87
N ARG A 29 -2.27 1.91 9.53
CA ARG A 29 -2.69 3.08 10.30
C ARG A 29 -3.28 4.10 9.34
N ARG A 30 -4.51 4.52 9.64
CA ARG A 30 -5.16 5.59 8.90
C ARG A 30 -5.06 6.91 9.66
N LYS A 31 -4.80 7.97 8.91
CA LYS A 31 -4.94 9.34 9.38
C LYS A 31 -5.53 10.16 8.23
N ASP A 32 -6.73 10.68 8.42
CA ASP A 32 -7.44 11.46 7.40
C ASP A 32 -7.57 10.65 6.08
N ASN A 33 -7.04 11.21 5.00
CA ASN A 33 -7.02 10.67 3.64
C ASN A 33 -5.78 9.80 3.36
N ILE A 34 -5.01 9.45 4.40
CA ILE A 34 -3.75 8.73 4.26
C ILE A 34 -3.83 7.37 4.97
N ILE A 35 -3.43 6.33 4.27
CA ILE A 35 -3.22 4.99 4.78
C ILE A 35 -1.74 4.67 4.76
N LEU A 36 -1.21 4.34 5.92
CA LEU A 36 0.14 3.83 6.06
C LEU A 36 0.08 2.32 6.21
N GLY A 37 0.98 1.62 5.54
CA GLY A 37 1.25 0.26 5.92
C GLY A 37 2.48 -0.39 5.35
N VAL A 38 2.54 -1.71 5.53
CA VAL A 38 3.68 -2.53 5.16
C VAL A 38 3.23 -3.59 4.17
N ILE A 39 3.97 -3.67 3.07
CA ILE A 39 3.77 -4.66 2.01
C ILE A 39 5.03 -5.52 1.93
N GLU A 40 4.85 -6.83 1.95
CA GLU A 40 5.91 -7.81 1.76
C GLU A 40 5.98 -8.21 0.28
N ILE A 41 7.16 -8.12 -0.33
CA ILE A 41 7.41 -8.51 -1.72
C ILE A 41 8.67 -9.38 -1.82
N LYS A 42 8.70 -10.26 -2.81
CA LYS A 42 9.84 -11.07 -3.21
C LYS A 42 10.84 -10.26 -4.00
N ASP A 43 10.33 -9.46 -4.95
CA ASP A 43 11.12 -8.64 -5.86
C ASP A 43 10.34 -7.43 -6.40
N LEU A 44 11.03 -6.57 -7.15
CA LEU A 44 10.46 -5.35 -7.72
C LEU A 44 9.39 -5.60 -8.80
N THR A 45 9.31 -6.80 -9.37
CA THR A 45 8.25 -7.17 -10.32
C THR A 45 6.93 -7.34 -9.57
N GLU A 46 6.97 -8.01 -8.42
CA GLU A 46 5.80 -8.15 -7.54
C GLU A 46 5.30 -6.80 -7.04
N TRP A 47 6.21 -5.87 -6.71
CA TRP A 47 5.84 -4.49 -6.40
C TRP A 47 4.97 -3.86 -7.50
N ARG A 48 5.37 -3.97 -8.77
CA ARG A 48 4.62 -3.35 -9.88
C ARG A 48 3.20 -3.90 -9.99
N SER A 49 3.01 -5.19 -9.76
CA SER A 49 1.68 -5.80 -9.77
C SER A 49 0.81 -5.33 -8.60
N ILE A 50 1.40 -5.16 -7.42
CA ILE A 50 0.71 -4.67 -6.23
C ILE A 50 0.37 -3.18 -6.38
N GLU A 51 1.33 -2.35 -6.79
CA GLU A 51 1.16 -0.92 -7.07
C GLU A 51 0.00 -0.70 -8.04
N SER A 52 -0.01 -1.41 -9.17
CA SER A 52 -1.11 -1.34 -10.15
C SER A 52 -2.45 -1.79 -9.59
N SER A 53 -2.46 -2.74 -8.64
CA SER A 53 -3.70 -3.21 -8.00
C SER A 53 -4.26 -2.15 -7.06
N ILE A 54 -3.40 -1.49 -6.29
CA ILE A 54 -3.79 -0.39 -5.39
C ILE A 54 -4.30 0.80 -6.22
N GLU A 55 -3.57 1.20 -7.27
CA GLU A 55 -3.96 2.33 -8.15
C GLU A 55 -5.25 2.06 -8.94
N SER A 56 -5.67 0.80 -9.08
CA SER A 56 -6.92 0.45 -9.74
C SER A 56 -8.18 0.68 -8.88
N ILE A 57 -8.00 0.89 -7.57
CA ILE A 57 -9.11 1.16 -6.64
C ILE A 57 -9.63 2.58 -6.90
N PRO A 58 -10.92 2.75 -7.26
CA PRO A 58 -11.49 4.07 -7.44
C PRO A 58 -11.36 4.92 -6.17
N GLY A 59 -10.82 6.12 -6.31
CA GLY A 59 -10.57 7.02 -5.18
C GLY A 59 -9.18 6.88 -4.57
N VAL A 60 -8.29 6.02 -5.09
CA VAL A 60 -6.84 6.13 -4.80
C VAL A 60 -6.23 7.27 -5.62
N VAL A 61 -5.52 8.17 -4.92
CA VAL A 61 -4.85 9.32 -5.52
C VAL A 61 -3.40 9.00 -5.85
N SER A 62 -2.69 8.39 -4.90
CA SER A 62 -1.25 8.09 -5.06
C SER A 62 -0.78 6.99 -4.12
N VAL A 63 0.29 6.31 -4.53
CA VAL A 63 1.04 5.34 -3.71
C VAL A 63 2.50 5.79 -3.63
N THR A 64 3.04 5.89 -2.42
CA THR A 64 4.43 6.32 -2.18
C THR A 64 5.15 5.31 -1.30
N ILE A 65 6.33 4.86 -1.72
CA ILE A 65 7.24 4.08 -0.87
C ILE A 65 7.96 5.05 0.08
N LEU A 66 7.75 4.86 1.38
CA LEU A 66 8.42 5.62 2.44
C LEU A 66 9.75 5.00 2.86
N SER A 67 9.84 3.66 2.84
CA SER A 67 11.04 2.94 3.26
C SER A 67 11.08 1.54 2.67
N SER A 68 12.28 0.97 2.58
CA SER A 68 12.49 -0.43 2.23
C SER A 68 13.46 -1.06 3.23
N VAL A 69 13.13 -2.29 3.66
CA VAL A 69 13.97 -3.09 4.54
C VAL A 69 14.11 -4.48 3.94
N SER A 70 15.33 -4.99 3.88
CA SER A 70 15.57 -6.38 3.47
C SER A 70 15.35 -7.29 4.67
N GLY A 71 14.49 -8.30 4.52
CA GLY A 71 14.39 -9.39 5.48
C GLY A 71 15.56 -10.35 5.27
N GLU A 72 16.43 -10.45 6.29
CA GLU A 72 17.47 -11.48 6.42
C GLU A 72 16.86 -12.87 6.66
#